data_AF-A0A662A1J2-F1
#
_entry.id   AF-A0A662A1J2-F1
#
_cell.length_a   1.000
_cell.length_b   1.000
_cell.length_c   1.000
_cell.angle_alpha   90.00
_cell.angle_beta   90.00
_cell.angle_gamma   90.00
#
_symmetry.space_group_name_H-M   'P 1'
#
loop_
_entity.id
_entity.type
_entity.pdbx_description
1 polymer ?
#
loop_
_entity_poly.entity_id
_entity_poly.type
_entity_poly.pdbx_seq_one_letter_code
_entity_poly.pdbx_strand_id
1 'polypeptide(L)' 'MITVLGPTATGKTAFAAQLAHRIGGEVISADSRQVYRGMDLGTGKDLEDYMVNEE' A
#
# COMPACT_ATOMS: atom_id res chain seq x y z
N MET A 1 8.03 14.35 0.83
CA MET A 1 7.16 13.44 0.04
C MET A 1 8.05 12.38 -0.58
N ILE A 2 7.74 11.10 -0.39
CA ILE A 2 8.47 9.96 -0.97
C ILE A 2 7.48 9.22 -1.87
N THR A 3 7.89 8.88 -3.09
CA THR A 3 7.03 8.17 -4.06
C THR A 3 7.59 6.78 -4.32
N VAL A 4 6.78 5.74 -4.12
CA VAL A 4 7.12 4.35 -4.42
C VAL A 4 6.49 3.97 -5.75
N LEU A 5 7.33 3.80 -6.78
CA LEU A 5 6.91 3.45 -8.14
C LEU A 5 7.28 2.01 -8.49
N GLY A 6 6.58 1.43 -9.46
CA GLY A 6 6.89 0.12 -10.02
C GLY A 6 5.66 -0.63 -10.54
N PRO A 7 5.85 -1.71 -11.32
CA PRO A 7 4.76 -2.55 -11.83
C PRO A 7 3.86 -3.13 -10.73
N THR A 8 2.66 -3.60 -11.08
CA THR A 8 1.80 -4.37 -10.16
C THR A 8 2.50 -5.67 -9.73
N ALA A 9 2.19 -6.18 -8.54
CA ALA A 9 2.75 -7.40 -7.95
C ALA A 9 4.26 -7.38 -7.61
N THR A 10 4.89 -6.20 -7.53
CA THR A 10 6.30 -6.06 -7.10
C THR A 10 6.47 -5.74 -5.60
N GLY A 11 5.43 -5.93 -4.78
CA GLY A 11 5.52 -5.71 -3.32
C GLY A 11 5.56 -4.25 -2.86
N LYS A 12 5.07 -3.30 -3.68
CA LYS A 12 5.11 -1.86 -3.36
C LYS A 12 4.38 -1.50 -2.08
N THR A 13 3.21 -2.10 -1.84
CA THR A 13 2.36 -1.82 -0.68
C THR A 13 3.08 -2.17 0.62
N ALA A 14 3.57 -3.41 0.73
CA ALA A 14 4.36 -3.86 1.88
C ALA A 14 5.62 -3.00 2.12
N PHE A 15 6.34 -2.64 1.05
CA PHE A 15 7.50 -1.76 1.17
C PHE A 15 7.12 -0.36 1.69
N ALA A 16 6.07 0.24 1.13
CA ALA A 16 5.60 1.56 1.53
C ALA A 16 5.11 1.57 2.98
N ALA A 17 4.40 0.53 3.41
CA ALA A 17 3.93 0.38 4.79
C ALA A 17 5.11 0.29 5.78
N GLN A 18 6.10 -0.57 5.51
CA GLN A 18 7.29 -0.68 6.35
C GLN A 18 8.11 0.62 6.39
N LEU A 19 8.25 1.31 5.26
CA LEU A 19 8.97 2.59 5.20
C LEU A 19 8.25 3.64 6.03
N ALA A 20 6.93 3.77 5.86
CA ALA A 20 6.10 4.70 6.61
C ALA A 20 6.20 4.45 8.12
N HIS A 21 6.11 3.19 8.56
CA HIS A 21 6.29 2.81 9.96
C HIS A 21 7.66 3.25 10.51
N ARG A 22 8.75 3.00 9.78
CA ARG A 22 10.12 3.35 10.23
C ARG A 22 10.37 4.84 10.37
N ILE A 23 9.70 5.66 9.57
CA ILE A 23 9.92 7.12 9.54
C ILE A 23 8.80 7.91 10.24
N GLY A 24 7.80 7.23 10.82
CA GLY A 24 6.60 7.88 11.39
C GLY A 24 5.77 8.62 10.35
N GLY A 25 5.71 8.09 9.12
CA GLY A 25 4.97 8.65 8.00
C GLY A 25 3.63 7.95 7.75
N GLU A 26 2.89 8.47 6.78
CA GLU A 26 1.61 7.92 6.33
C GLU A 26 1.68 7.45 4.86
N VAL A 27 0.93 6.41 4.52
CA VAL A 27 0.81 5.90 3.14
C VAL A 27 -0.42 6.51 2.48
N ILE A 28 -0.23 7.08 1.29
CA ILE A 28 -1.32 7.55 0.43
C ILE A 28 -1.31 6.69 -0.84
N SER A 29 -2.42 6.01 -1.14
CA SER A 29 -2.54 5.24 -2.37
C SER A 29 -2.64 6.19 -3.58
N ALA A 30 -1.79 5.94 -4.57
CA ALA A 30 -1.80 6.63 -5.87
C ALA A 30 -2.41 5.77 -6.98
N ASP A 31 -2.96 4.59 -6.66
CA ASP A 31 -3.62 3.74 -7.65
C ASP A 31 -5.07 4.22 -7.89
N SER A 32 -5.31 4.72 -9.10
CA SER A 32 -6.63 5.19 -9.54
C SER A 32 -7.77 4.17 -9.40
N ARG A 33 -7.47 2.88 -9.29
CA ARG A 33 -8.47 1.81 -9.12
C ARG A 33 -8.77 1.52 -7.66
N GLN A 34 -7.84 1.74 -6.74
CA GLN A 34 -8.04 1.40 -5.33
C GLN A 34 -9.03 2.34 -4.60
N VAL A 35 -9.42 3.46 -5.23
CA VAL A 35 -10.40 4.41 -4.67
C VAL A 35 -11.84 3.87 -4.67
N TYR A 36 -12.16 2.86 -5.50
CA TYR A 36 -13.52 2.32 -5.62
C TYR A 36 -13.88 1.45 -4.42
N ARG A 37 -14.98 1.76 -3.73
CA ARG A 37 -15.46 0.99 -2.57
C ARG A 37 -16.05 -0.35 -2.98
N GLY A 38 -15.78 -1.41 -2.21
CA GLY A 38 -16.28 -2.77 -2.44
C GLY A 38 -15.60 -3.51 -3.60
N MET A 39 -14.59 -2.92 -4.25
CA MET A 39 -13.86 -3.52 -5.37
C MET A 39 -12.47 -3.97 -4.95
N ASP A 40 -12.34 -4.67 -3.82
CA ASP A 40 -11.04 -4.90 -3.20
C ASP A 40 -10.19 -5.96 -3.94
N LEU A 41 -10.80 -7.10 -4.32
CA LEU A 41 -10.12 -8.17 -5.05
C LEU A 41 -9.63 -7.74 -6.45
N GLY A 42 -10.52 -7.14 -7.25
CA GLY A 42 -10.21 -6.76 -8.63
C GLY A 42 -9.26 -5.57 -8.76
N THR A 43 -9.03 -4.82 -7.68
CA THR A 43 -8.13 -3.65 -7.65
C THR A 43 -6.87 -3.88 -6.82
N GLY A 44 -6.67 -5.11 -6.33
CA GLY A 44 -5.47 -5.49 -5.57
C GLY A 44 -5.34 -4.69 -4.28
N LYS A 45 -6.43 -4.49 -3.54
CA LYS A 45 -6.39 -3.92 -2.18
C LYS A 45 -6.15 -5.02 -1.17
N ASP A 46 -4.94 -5.56 -1.20
CA ASP A 46 -4.48 -6.53 -0.23
C ASP A 46 -4.24 -5.81 1.10
N LEU A 47 -5.27 -5.76 1.96
CA LEU A 47 -5.24 -4.99 3.20
C LEU A 47 -4.18 -5.50 4.19
N GLU A 48 -3.85 -6.79 4.11
CA GLU A 48 -2.80 -7.42 4.92
C GLU A 48 -1.40 -6.83 4.64
N ASP A 49 -1.13 -6.35 3.42
CA ASP A 49 0.15 -5.73 3.05
C ASP A 49 0.43 -4.41 3.80
N TYR A 50 -0.61 -3.80 4.40
CA TYR A 50 -0.47 -2.56 5.16
C TYR A 50 -0.15 -2.81 6.64
N MET A 51 -0.29 -4.04 7.13
CA MET A 51 0.03 -4.39 8.52
C MET A 51 1.55 -4.48 8.69
N VAL A 52 2.07 -3.77 9.68
CA VAL A 52 3.51 -3.75 9.99
C VAL A 52 3.69 -4.23 11.42
N ASN A 53 4.29 -5.43 11.56
CA ASN A 53 4.38 -6.23 12.80
C ASN A 53 3.02 -6.83 13.21
N GLU A 54 3.03 -8.00 13.87
CA GLU A 54 1.81 -8.75 14.28
C GLU A 54 1.04 -8.11 15.47
N GLU A 55 0.97 -6.78 15.55
CA GLU A 55 0.17 -6.05 16.56
C GLU A 55 -1.10 -5.43 15.97
#